data_AF-A0A413RDN8-F1
#
_entry.id   AF-A0A413RDN8-F1
#
_cell.length_a   1.000
_cell.length_b   1.000
_cell.length_c   1.000
_cell.angle_alpha   90.00
_cell.angle_beta   90.00
_cell.angle_gamma   90.00
#
_symmetry.space_group_name_H-M   'P 1'
#
loop_
_entity.id
_entity.type
_entity.pdbx_description
1 polymer ?
#
loop_
_entity_poly.entity_id
_entity_poly.type
_entity_poly.pdbx_seq_one_letter_code
_entity_poly.pdbx_strand_id
1 'polypeptide(L)'
;MRQKFKCTKCGLCCMNIQNVELAKDLDDGTGVCRYFERKSKLCTIYESRPEICNVEKGYKFFENTMSYDEYIELNYKICKELRRNKK
;
A
#
# COMPACT_ATOMS: atom_id res chain seq x y z
N MET A 1 8.88 -20.65 -5.36
CA MET A 1 8.18 -19.84 -4.33
C MET A 1 8.01 -18.43 -4.89
N ARG A 2 6.81 -17.84 -4.83
CA ARG A 2 6.59 -16.46 -5.30
C ARG A 2 7.35 -15.46 -4.42
N GLN A 3 7.88 -14.39 -5.02
CA GLN A 3 8.60 -13.33 -4.30
C GLN A 3 7.67 -12.63 -3.29
N LYS A 4 8.11 -12.46 -2.04
CA LYS A 4 7.31 -11.72 -1.03
C LYS A 4 7.69 -10.25 -0.97
N PHE A 5 6.68 -9.39 -0.80
CA PHE A 5 6.91 -7.97 -0.57
C PHE A 5 7.30 -7.72 0.90
N LYS A 6 8.51 -7.23 1.13
CA LYS A 6 9.05 -6.96 2.46
C LYS A 6 8.68 -5.54 2.91
N CYS A 7 7.47 -5.39 3.41
CA CYS A 7 6.99 -4.13 3.96
C CYS A 7 7.74 -3.76 5.26
N THR A 8 8.24 -2.53 5.35
CA THR A 8 8.91 -2.00 6.57
C THR A 8 7.93 -1.35 7.55
N LYS A 9 6.62 -1.47 7.32
CA LYS A 9 5.55 -0.87 8.14
C LYS A 9 5.77 0.63 8.43
N CYS A 10 6.28 1.36 7.44
CA CYS A 10 6.60 2.79 7.60
C CYS A 10 5.39 3.73 7.55
N GLY A 11 4.22 3.23 7.14
CA GLY A 11 2.98 4.01 7.03
C GLY A 11 2.87 4.92 5.79
N LEU A 12 3.92 5.03 4.96
CA LEU A 12 3.93 5.99 3.84
C LEU A 12 2.87 5.73 2.77
N CYS A 13 2.55 4.47 2.47
CA CYS A 13 1.44 4.15 1.57
C CYS A 13 0.08 4.59 2.14
N CYS A 14 -0.11 4.48 3.45
CA CYS A 14 -1.33 4.96 4.11
C CYS A 14 -1.40 6.49 4.15
N MET A 15 -0.26 7.20 4.10
CA MET A 15 -0.20 8.67 4.03
C MET A 15 -0.25 9.23 2.60
N ASN A 16 -0.37 8.38 1.58
CA ASN A 16 -0.41 8.76 0.17
C ASN A 16 -1.52 8.01 -0.57
N ILE A 17 -2.64 7.75 0.11
CA ILE A 17 -3.71 6.89 -0.40
C ILE A 17 -4.46 7.55 -1.57
N GLN A 18 -4.39 8.89 -1.71
CA GLN A 18 -5.00 9.61 -2.83
C GLN A 18 -4.54 9.11 -4.22
N ASN A 19 -3.36 8.48 -4.29
CA ASN A 19 -2.79 7.97 -5.54
C ASN A 19 -3.23 6.52 -5.85
N VAL A 20 -4.15 5.95 -5.07
CA VAL A 20 -4.61 4.56 -5.19
C VAL A 20 -6.11 4.56 -5.39
N GLU A 21 -6.56 4.58 -6.65
CA GLU A 21 -8.00 4.67 -6.99
C GLU A 21 -8.83 3.55 -6.33
N LEU A 22 -8.30 2.32 -6.29
CA LEU A 22 -8.94 1.17 -5.64
C LEU A 22 -9.09 1.30 -4.11
N ALA A 23 -8.48 2.32 -3.50
CA ALA A 23 -8.52 2.59 -2.07
C ALA A 23 -9.04 4.01 -1.75
N LYS A 24 -9.67 4.68 -2.71
CA LYS A 24 -10.17 6.06 -2.58
C LYS A 24 -11.16 6.24 -1.43
N ASP A 25 -12.00 5.23 -1.16
CA ASP A 25 -12.94 5.26 -0.04
C ASP A 25 -12.28 5.24 1.35
N LEU A 26 -10.97 4.97 1.40
CA LEU A 26 -10.18 5.00 2.62
C LEU A 26 -9.59 6.39 2.89
N ASP A 27 -9.57 7.29 1.91
CA ASP A 27 -9.05 8.65 2.05
C ASP A 27 -9.91 9.46 3.04
N ASP A 28 -9.27 10.16 3.98
CA ASP A 28 -9.92 11.09 4.91
C ASP A 28 -10.17 12.48 4.29
N GLY A 29 -9.84 12.66 3.01
CA GLY A 29 -9.94 13.92 2.26
C GLY A 29 -8.64 14.72 2.26
N THR A 30 -7.62 14.27 2.99
CA THR A 30 -6.28 14.89 3.02
C THR A 30 -5.23 14.08 2.28
N GLY A 31 -5.62 12.94 1.72
CA GLY A 31 -4.70 12.00 1.11
C GLY A 31 -4.14 10.93 2.05
N VAL A 32 -4.61 10.95 3.30
CA VAL A 32 -4.23 10.01 4.35
C VAL A 32 -5.39 9.06 4.58
N CYS A 33 -5.08 7.78 4.77
CA CYS A 33 -6.07 6.78 5.10
C CYS A 33 -6.71 7.10 6.46
N ARG A 34 -8.04 7.15 6.53
CA ARG A 34 -8.82 7.41 7.75
C ARG A 34 -8.55 6.44 8.90
N TYR A 35 -7.99 5.27 8.61
CA TYR A 35 -7.61 4.26 9.60
C TYR A 35 -6.13 4.32 10.00
N PHE A 36 -5.33 5.24 9.44
CA PHE A 36 -3.92 5.35 9.74
C PHE A 36 -3.68 5.99 11.12
N GLU A 37 -3.04 5.26 12.02
CA GLU A 37 -2.62 5.75 13.31
C GLU A 37 -1.14 6.17 13.24
N ARG A 38 -0.85 7.43 13.57
CA ARG A 38 0.47 8.03 13.35
C ARG A 38 1.55 7.58 14.34
N LYS A 39 1.22 7.28 15.60
CA LYS A 39 2.22 6.93 16.64
C LYS A 39 2.82 5.54 16.39
N SER A 40 1.96 4.56 16.14
CA SER A 40 2.27 3.18 15.78
C SER A 40 2.69 3.02 14.32
N LYS A 41 2.28 3.95 13.44
CA LYS A 41 2.42 3.86 11.97
C LYS A 41 1.68 2.66 11.37
N LEU A 42 0.68 2.15 12.08
CA LEU A 42 -0.16 1.04 11.67
C LEU A 42 -1.58 1.51 11.42
N CYS A 43 -2.34 0.62 10.81
CA CYS A 43 -3.77 0.83 10.60
C CYS A 43 -4.54 0.35 11.83
N THR A 44 -5.59 1.05 12.25
CA THR A 44 -6.48 0.60 13.34
C THR A 44 -7.22 -0.70 13.01
N ILE A 45 -7.32 -1.02 11.72
CA ILE A 45 -7.88 -2.27 11.19
C ILE A 45 -6.80 -3.16 10.54
N TYR A 46 -5.55 -3.16 11.04
CA TYR A 46 -4.41 -3.79 10.35
C TYR A 46 -4.61 -5.26 9.97
N GLU A 47 -5.23 -6.05 10.84
CA GLU A 47 -5.49 -7.48 10.62
C GLU A 47 -6.66 -7.72 9.63
N SER A 48 -7.65 -6.84 9.62
CA SER A 48 -8.82 -6.88 8.74
C SER A 48 -8.71 -5.91 7.55
N ARG A 49 -7.51 -5.43 7.24
CA ARG A 49 -7.30 -4.43 6.19
C ARG A 49 -7.78 -4.94 4.83
N PRO A 50 -8.34 -4.07 3.97
CA PRO A 50 -8.73 -4.45 2.61
C PRO A 50 -7.59 -5.12 1.86
N GLU A 51 -7.91 -6.05 0.96
CA GLU A 51 -6.91 -6.82 0.21
C GLU A 51 -6.00 -5.92 -0.65
N ILE A 52 -6.52 -4.81 -1.17
CA ILE A 52 -5.72 -3.82 -1.90
C ILE A 52 -4.60 -3.22 -1.04
N CYS A 53 -4.77 -3.16 0.29
CA CYS A 53 -3.76 -2.68 1.23
C CYS A 53 -2.73 -3.77 1.61
N ASN A 54 -2.88 -5.00 1.12
CA ASN A 54 -1.92 -6.08 1.28
C ASN A 54 -1.35 -6.43 -0.09
N VAL A 55 -0.09 -6.05 -0.37
CA VAL A 55 0.55 -6.25 -1.68
C VAL A 55 0.33 -7.65 -2.25
N GLU A 56 0.59 -8.71 -1.46
CA GLU A 56 0.44 -10.09 -1.97
C GLU A 56 -1.02 -10.44 -2.32
N LYS A 57 -1.98 -10.02 -1.49
CA LYS A 57 -3.42 -10.27 -1.75
C LYS A 57 -3.98 -9.36 -2.85
N GLY A 58 -3.45 -8.14 -2.96
CA GLY A 58 -3.87 -7.13 -3.92
C GLY A 58 -3.54 -7.49 -5.37
N TYR A 59 -2.60 -8.41 -5.60
CA TYR A 59 -2.26 -8.88 -6.95
C TYR A 59 -3.48 -9.37 -7.75
N LYS A 60 -4.51 -9.91 -7.08
CA LYS A 60 -5.75 -10.36 -7.74
C LYS A 60 -6.45 -9.27 -8.56
N PHE A 61 -6.23 -7.98 -8.21
CA PHE A 61 -6.81 -6.86 -8.94
C PHE A 61 -6.02 -6.51 -10.23
N PHE A 62 -4.81 -7.08 -10.39
CA PHE A 62 -3.86 -6.76 -11.45
C PHE A 62 -3.41 -7.99 -12.26
N GLU A 63 -3.84 -9.20 -11.89
CA GLU A 63 -3.36 -10.47 -12.47
C GLU A 63 -3.63 -10.60 -13.98
N ASN A 64 -4.64 -9.89 -14.50
CA ASN A 64 -4.95 -9.86 -15.93
C ASN A 64 -4.14 -8.81 -16.71
N THR A 65 -3.32 -8.00 -16.04
CA THR A 65 -2.60 -6.86 -16.64
C THR A 65 -1.08 -6.97 -16.60
N MET A 66 -0.53 -7.75 -15.66
CA MET A 66 0.91 -7.92 -15.48
C MET A 66 1.19 -9.21 -14.71
N SER A 67 2.42 -9.71 -14.81
CA SER A 67 2.88 -10.82 -14.00
C SER A 67 3.02 -10.43 -12.52
N TYR A 68 3.06 -11.44 -11.65
CA TYR A 68 3.26 -11.24 -10.23
C TYR A 68 4.62 -10.59 -9.91
N ASP A 69 5.66 -10.94 -10.66
CA ASP A 69 7.00 -10.40 -10.43
C ASP A 69 7.07 -8.92 -10.83
N GLU A 70 6.52 -8.54 -11.99
CA GLU A 70 6.39 -7.13 -12.40
C GLU A 70 5.58 -6.31 -11.38
N TYR A 71 4.48 -6.88 -10.89
CA TYR A 71 3.66 -6.24 -9.84
C TYR A 71 4.48 -5.97 -8.56
N ILE A 72 5.27 -6.95 -8.11
CA ILE A 72 6.12 -6.80 -6.92
C ILE A 72 7.23 -5.76 -7.15
N GLU A 73 7.85 -5.76 -8.32
CA GLU A 73 8.87 -4.76 -8.68
C GLU A 73 8.32 -3.35 -8.68
N LEU A 74 7.14 -3.12 -9.27
CA LEU A 74 6.45 -1.83 -9.25
C LEU A 74 6.10 -1.39 -7.82
N ASN A 75 5.61 -2.31 -6.98
CA ASN A 75 5.34 -2.01 -5.57
C ASN A 75 6.62 -1.61 -4.81
N TYR A 76 7.76 -2.27 -5.08
CA TYR A 76 9.04 -1.87 -4.49
C TYR A 76 9.52 -0.52 -5.00
N LYS A 77 9.36 -0.23 -6.29
CA LYS A 77 9.70 1.07 -6.89
C LYS A 77 8.95 2.20 -6.19
N ILE A 78 7.62 2.12 -6.13
CA ILE A 78 6.79 3.12 -5.44
C ILE A 78 7.14 3.21 -3.95
N CYS A 79 7.34 2.07 -3.28
CA CYS A 79 7.72 2.06 -1.87
C CYS A 79 9.07 2.77 -1.61
N LYS A 80 10.04 2.66 -2.51
CA LYS A 80 11.32 3.40 -2.44
C LYS A 80 11.11 4.89 -2.72
N GLU A 81 10.33 5.24 -3.73
CA GLU A 81 10.02 6.64 -4.08
C GLU A 81 9.34 7.38 -2.93
N LEU A 82 8.30 6.78 -2.33
CA LEU A 82 7.62 7.33 -1.16
C LEU A 82 8.58 7.57 0.02
N ARG A 83 9.56 6.68 0.23
CA ARG A 83 10.57 6.85 1.29
C ARG A 83 11.58 7.96 0.97
N ARG A 84 11.95 8.13 -0.29
CA ARG A 84 12.88 9.20 -0.73
C ARG A 84 12.23 10.58 -0.65
N ASN A 85 10.94 10.66 -0.96
CA ASN A 85 10.17 11.91 -0.96
C ASN A 85 9.66 12.31 0.43
N LYS A 86 10.05 11.59 1.48
CA LYS A 86 9.73 11.93 2.86
C LYS A 86 10.51 13.19 3.24
N LYS A 87 9.86 14.35 3.13
CA LYS A 87 10.32 15.61 3.75
C LYS A 87 10.25 15.51 5.26
#